data_AF-A0A1V4WLI8-F1
#
_entry.id   AF-A0A1V4WLI8-F1
#
_cell.length_a   1.000
_cell.length_b   1.000
_cell.length_c   1.000
_cell.angle_alpha   90.00
_cell.angle_beta   90.00
_cell.angle_gamma   90.00
#
_symmetry.space_group_name_H-M   'P 1'
#
loop_
_entity.id
_entity.type
_entity.pdbx_description
1 polymer ?
#
loop_
_entity_poly.entity_id
_entity_poly.type
_entity_poly.pdbx_seq_one_letter_code
_entity_poly.pdbx_strand_id
1 'polypeptide(L)'
;MKEKVRPVLIDIDVSIRMPGDLLERLNDLAKATGRSRAYLATLAIEEFVATEERRVRAIREGMEDAEAGRVVDHSEALKELIPWGVRRR
;
A
#
# COMPACT_ATOMS: atom_id res chain seq x y z
N MET A 1 -18.67 -0.48 22.60
CA MET A 1 -17.96 -1.77 22.65
C MET A 1 -17.90 -2.31 21.22
N LYS A 2 -16.83 -2.00 20.47
CA LYS A 2 -16.70 -2.49 19.08
C LYS A 2 -16.20 -3.93 19.16
N GLU A 3 -17.05 -4.85 18.74
CA GLU A 3 -16.74 -6.27 18.65
C GLU A 3 -15.59 -6.44 17.64
N LYS A 4 -14.39 -6.82 18.14
CA LYS A 4 -13.27 -7.18 17.28
C LYS A 4 -13.63 -8.51 16.62
N VAL A 5 -14.21 -8.43 15.41
CA VAL A 5 -14.38 -9.58 14.54
C VAL A 5 -13.01 -10.22 14.36
N ARG A 6 -12.85 -11.46 14.83
CA ARG A 6 -11.61 -12.21 14.59
C ARG A 6 -11.62 -12.59 13.12
N PRO A 7 -10.60 -12.21 12.33
CA PRO A 7 -10.56 -12.60 10.93
C PRO A 7 -10.49 -14.13 10.84
N VAL A 8 -11.20 -14.70 9.86
CA VAL A 8 -11.04 -16.10 9.49
C VAL A 8 -9.68 -16.21 8.80
N LEU A 9 -8.71 -16.82 9.48
CA LEU A 9 -7.40 -17.09 8.89
C LEU A 9 -7.51 -18.35 8.04
N ILE A 10 -7.13 -18.23 6.77
CA ILE A 10 -6.96 -19.35 5.86
C ILE A 10 -5.46 -19.57 5.75
N ASP A 11 -4.99 -20.75 6.14
CA ASP A 11 -3.58 -21.10 6.04
C ASP A 11 -3.22 -21.29 4.57
N ILE A 12 -2.25 -20.50 4.10
CA ILE A 12 -1.67 -20.60 2.76
C ILE A 12 -0.17 -20.84 2.87
N ASP A 13 0.30 -21.91 2.24
CA ASP A 13 1.73 -22.19 2.15
C ASP A 13 2.31 -21.45 0.94
N VAL A 14 3.14 -20.45 1.21
CA VAL A 14 3.81 -19.66 0.17
C VAL A 14 5.33 -19.80 0.27
N SER A 15 5.97 -20.10 -0.86
CA SER A 15 7.43 -20.07 -0.99
C SER A 15 7.85 -18.76 -1.63
N ILE A 16 8.54 -17.92 -0.87
CA ILE A 16 8.95 -16.57 -1.30
C ILE A 16 10.46 -16.57 -1.52
N ARG A 17 10.89 -16.10 -2.70
CA ARG A 17 12.30 -15.80 -2.95
C ARG A 17 12.59 -14.36 -2.55
N MET A 18 13.61 -14.18 -1.72
CA MET A 18 14.07 -12.87 -1.28
C MET A 18 15.60 -12.81 -1.22
N PRO A 19 16.18 -11.60 -1.39
CA PRO A 19 17.59 -11.36 -1.10
C PRO A 19 17.97 -11.80 0.32
N GLY A 20 19.20 -12.28 0.51
CA GLY A 20 19.66 -12.82 1.79
C GLY A 20 19.69 -11.77 2.91
N ASP A 21 20.09 -10.54 2.58
CA ASP A 21 20.09 -9.38 3.48
C ASP A 21 18.67 -9.03 3.95
N LEU A 22 17.66 -9.16 3.08
CA LEU A 22 16.26 -8.96 3.47
C LEU A 22 15.78 -10.04 4.44
N LEU A 23 16.17 -11.30 4.22
CA LEU A 23 15.84 -12.40 5.12
C LEU A 23 16.45 -12.20 6.52
N GLU A 24 17.70 -11.75 6.59
CA GLU A 24 18.38 -11.42 7.86
C GLU A 24 17.62 -10.33 8.61
N ARG A 25 17.29 -9.23 7.94
CA ARG A 25 16.51 -8.12 8.54
C ARG A 25 15.13 -8.58 9.03
N LEU A 26 14.46 -9.46 8.28
CA LEU A 26 13.17 -10.03 8.71
C LEU A 26 13.33 -10.93 9.94
N ASN A 27 14.38 -11.73 10.01
CA ASN A 27 14.68 -12.59 11.16
C ASN A 27 14.94 -11.75 12.42
N ASP A 28 15.69 -10.66 12.29
CA ASP A 28 16.00 -9.79 13.43
C ASP A 28 14.75 -9.04 13.91
N LEU A 29 13.91 -8.57 12.97
CA LEU A 29 12.62 -7.97 13.32
C LEU A 29 11.69 -8.96 14.03
N ALA A 30 11.64 -10.21 13.57
CA ALA A 30 10.88 -11.28 14.20
C ALA A 30 11.32 -11.51 15.65
N LYS A 31 12.63 -11.58 15.90
CA LYS A 31 13.20 -11.72 17.25
C LYS A 31 12.87 -10.51 18.13
N ALA A 32 13.10 -9.30 17.63
CA ALA A 32 12.90 -8.06 18.39
C ALA A 32 11.43 -7.84 18.77
N THR A 33 10.49 -8.29 17.94
CA THR A 33 9.05 -8.11 18.17
C THR A 33 8.38 -9.32 18.83
N GLY A 34 9.08 -10.45 18.96
CA GLY A 34 8.50 -11.71 19.44
C GLY A 34 7.43 -12.28 18.51
N ARG A 35 7.51 -11.99 17.20
CA ARG A 35 6.54 -12.43 16.18
C ARG A 35 7.15 -13.45 15.24
N SER A 36 6.30 -14.33 14.68
CA SER A 36 6.74 -15.25 13.64
C SER A 36 7.00 -14.51 12.32
N ARG A 37 7.85 -15.07 11.46
CA ARG A 37 8.06 -14.55 10.10
C ARG A 37 6.77 -14.52 9.29
N ALA A 38 5.94 -15.56 9.44
CA ALA A 38 4.65 -15.64 8.79
C ALA A 38 3.75 -14.48 9.21
N TYR A 39 3.68 -14.16 10.51
CA TYR A 39 2.92 -13.00 11.00
C TYR A 39 3.40 -11.68 10.38
N LEU A 40 4.71 -11.45 10.34
CA LEU A 40 5.27 -10.22 9.76
C LEU A 40 5.05 -10.17 8.24
N ALA A 41 5.13 -11.31 7.55
CA ALA A 41 4.81 -11.40 6.13
C ALA A 41 3.33 -11.08 5.87
N THR A 42 2.41 -11.64 6.66
CA THR A 42 0.98 -11.31 6.58
C THR A 42 0.76 -9.82 6.79
N LEU A 43 1.37 -9.22 7.82
CA LEU A 43 1.26 -7.79 8.09
C LEU A 43 1.75 -6.94 6.90
N ALA A 44 2.91 -7.30 6.32
CA ALA A 44 3.42 -6.60 5.14
C ALA A 44 2.50 -6.73 3.92
N ILE A 45 1.88 -7.90 3.73
CA ILE A 45 0.91 -8.14 2.65
C ILE A 45 -0.35 -7.31 2.88
N GLU A 46 -0.89 -7.26 4.11
CA GLU A 46 -2.06 -6.44 4.45
C GLU A 46 -1.82 -4.97 4.15
N GLU A 47 -0.67 -4.43 4.58
CA GLU A 47 -0.30 -3.03 4.31
C GLU A 47 -0.13 -2.74 2.81
N PHE A 48 0.49 -3.68 2.08
CA PHE A 48 0.67 -3.58 0.63
C PHE A 48 -0.69 -3.59 -0.10
N VAL A 49 -1.53 -4.59 0.18
CA VAL A 49 -2.85 -4.73 -0.45
C VAL A 49 -3.70 -3.49 -0.18
N ALA A 50 -3.80 -3.04 1.07
CA ALA A 50 -4.58 -1.86 1.41
C ALA A 50 -4.09 -0.61 0.66
N THR A 51 -2.78 -0.50 0.41
CA THR A 51 -2.19 0.62 -0.34
C THR A 51 -2.46 0.52 -1.83
N GLU A 52 -2.25 -0.65 -2.43
CA GLU A 52 -2.49 -0.86 -3.85
C GLU A 52 -3.96 -0.80 -4.23
N GLU A 53 -4.88 -1.26 -3.38
CA GLU A 53 -6.31 -1.13 -3.61
C GLU A 53 -6.75 0.34 -3.73
N ARG A 54 -6.22 1.21 -2.85
CA ARG A 54 -6.47 2.66 -2.96
C ARG A 54 -5.88 3.24 -4.23
N ARG A 55 -4.67 2.83 -4.61
CA ARG A 55 -4.00 3.30 -5.83
C ARG A 55 -4.78 2.89 -7.07
N VAL A 56 -5.13 1.61 -7.18
CA VAL A 56 -5.89 1.08 -8.32
C VAL A 56 -7.26 1.76 -8.42
N ARG A 57 -7.94 1.97 -7.29
CA ARG A 57 -9.22 2.71 -7.27
C ARG A 57 -9.06 4.13 -7.80
N ALA A 58 -8.11 4.90 -7.27
CA ALA A 58 -7.89 6.28 -7.69
C ALA A 58 -7.54 6.40 -9.18
N ILE A 59 -6.76 5.44 -9.72
CA ILE A 59 -6.46 5.39 -11.15
C ILE A 59 -7.73 5.15 -11.96
N ARG A 60 -8.57 4.18 -11.56
CA ARG A 60 -9.83 3.88 -12.27
C ARG A 60 -10.78 5.09 -12.25
N GLU A 61 -10.96 5.70 -11.08
CA GLU A 61 -11.77 6.92 -10.94
C GLU A 61 -11.24 8.05 -11.84
N GLY A 62 -9.93 8.27 -11.87
CA GLY A 62 -9.32 9.27 -12.75
C GLY A 62 -9.48 8.96 -14.25
N MET A 63 -9.45 7.69 -14.64
CA MET A 63 -9.76 7.28 -16.02
C MET A 63 -11.22 7.56 -16.38
N GLU A 64 -12.16 7.22 -15.50
CA GLU A 64 -13.59 7.49 -15.70
C GLU A 64 -13.88 8.99 -15.78
N ASP A 65 -13.20 9.81 -14.96
CA ASP A 65 -13.28 11.27 -15.03
C ASP A 65 -12.76 11.80 -16.38
N ALA A 66 -11.63 11.27 -16.86
CA ALA A 66 -11.07 11.64 -18.15
C ALA A 66 -12.01 11.28 -19.32
N GLU A 67 -12.55 10.06 -19.33
CA GLU A 67 -13.51 9.60 -20.34
C GLU A 67 -14.80 10.42 -20.34
N ALA A 68 -15.27 10.83 -19.16
CA ALA A 68 -16.44 11.68 -19.01
C ALA A 68 -16.17 13.17 -19.24
N GLY A 69 -14.92 13.56 -19.57
CA GLY A 69 -14.53 14.95 -19.80
C GLY A 69 -14.48 15.81 -18.53
N ARG A 70 -14.45 15.20 -17.33
CA ARG A 70 -14.27 15.88 -16.03
C ARG A 70 -12.79 16.19 -15.79
N VAL A 71 -12.18 16.87 -16.75
CA VAL A 71 -10.78 17.28 -16.75
C VAL A 71 -10.67 18.77 -17.03
N VAL A 72 -9.58 19.38 -16.57
CA VAL A 72 -9.25 20.78 -16.85
C VAL A 72 -8.07 20.86 -17.81
N ASP A 73 -7.93 22.00 -18.49
CA ASP A 73 -6.76 22.28 -19.30
C ASP A 73 -5.49 22.28 -18.41
N HIS A 74 -4.37 21.88 -19.01
CA HIS A 74 -3.08 21.79 -18.31
C HIS A 74 -2.68 23.12 -17.66
N SER A 75 -2.96 24.26 -18.30
CA SER A 75 -2.62 25.58 -17.75
C SER A 75 -3.42 25.91 -16.49
N GLU A 76 -4.66 25.43 -16.39
CA GLU A 76 -5.50 25.60 -15.21
C GLU A 76 -5.06 24.68 -14.08
N ALA A 77 -4.76 23.41 -14.39
CA ALA A 77 -4.20 22.47 -13.42
C ALA A 77 -2.91 23.00 -12.77
N LEU A 78 -2.02 23.63 -13.56
CA LEU A 78 -0.80 24.22 -13.03
C LEU A 78 -1.07 25.38 -12.05
N LYS A 79 -2.05 26.25 -12.33
CA LYS A 79 -2.41 27.33 -11.40
C LYS A 79 -2.88 26.77 -10.05
N GLU A 80 -3.62 25.66 -10.07
CA GLU A 80 -4.09 25.02 -8.86
C GLU A 80 -2.99 24.26 -8.11
N LEU A 81 -2.05 23.62 -8.81
CA LEU A 81 -1.00 22.78 -8.22
C LEU A 81 0.23 23.54 -7.72
N ILE A 82 0.63 24.64 -8.38
CA ILE A 82 1.80 25.44 -8.00
C ILE A 82 1.76 25.91 -6.52
N PRO A 83 0.61 26.37 -5.97
CA PRO A 83 0.49 26.75 -4.56
C PRO A 83 0.75 25.62 -3.56
N TRP A 84 0.59 24.35 -3.96
CA TRP A 84 0.81 23.20 -3.07
C TRP A 84 2.30 22.93 -2.79
N GLY A 85 3.19 23.71 -3.41
CA GLY A 85 4.61 23.71 -3.08
C GLY A 85 5.27 22.41 -3.49
N VAL A 86 5.84 22.40 -4.69
CA VAL A 86 6.89 21.44 -5.02
C VAL A 86 8.03 21.67 -4.02
N ARG A 87 8.03 20.92 -2.91
CA ARG A 87 9.20 20.80 -2.02
C ARG A 87 10.25 20.05 -2.84
N ARG A 88 10.93 20.78 -3.72
CA ARG A 88 12.21 20.35 -4.29
C ARG A 88 13.13 20.11 -3.11
N ARG A 89 13.43 18.84 -2.84
CA ARG A 89 14.57 18.47 -2.01
C ARG A 89 15.81 18.47 -2.90
#